data_AF-A0A2C9VBI2-F1
#
_entry.id   AF-A0A2C9VBI2-F1
#
_cell.length_a   1.000
_cell.length_b   1.000
_cell.length_c   1.000
_cell.angle_alpha   90.00
_cell.angle_beta   90.00
_cell.angle_gamma   90.00
#
_symmetry.space_group_name_H-M   'P 1'
#
loop_
_entity.id
_entity.type
_entity.pdbx_description
1 polymer ?
#
loop_
_entity_poly.entity_id
_entity_poly.type
_entity_poly.pdbx_seq_one_letter_code
_entity_poly.pdbx_strand_id
1 'polypeptide(L)'
;MMRCFRGNRDENETETAAMRNGRLLLEKSIAINNGRGNPIRCFSTQDLNNATNNYDQSQMFFYNRFYGLYKGFLQERPVIVKRYKEDENLLQNCMSDIVFSSQMSVHKNVLKLLGCCLESPIPILVYEVAEKGTLHDCIILDRNRTNFQPLSWKNRLKIAVDVANAIAYLHTAFPRPIVHRDIKSTVILLDEECRAKLSDFSLSISIPEGETHIQDENVIGTLGYLAPEYLSESKFNEKIDVYSFGILLLVLLTEKTPNETSNYDPDLVLVKSFEKCMEEYGMIDNFVDPKIVEEGPWLGKEQQLRVYARLALQCLHYRAEDRPDITDVGKQLRQIYQSLISTGSHQN
;
A
#
# COMPACT_ATOMS: atom_id res chain seq x y z
N MET A 1 -40.38 -3.56 33.72
CA MET A 1 -40.21 -2.43 34.66
C MET A 1 -39.08 -1.56 34.12
N MET A 2 -39.42 -0.60 33.24
CA MET A 2 -38.50 0.38 32.68
C MET A 2 -38.07 1.33 33.80
N ARG A 3 -36.76 1.50 34.01
CA ARG A 3 -36.22 2.65 34.75
C ARG A 3 -35.63 3.63 33.75
N CYS A 4 -36.40 4.67 33.49
CA CYS A 4 -35.99 5.86 32.76
C CYS A 4 -34.81 6.52 33.49
N PHE A 5 -33.66 6.62 32.83
CA PHE A 5 -32.63 7.58 33.22
C PHE A 5 -33.11 8.98 32.84
N ARG A 6 -33.77 9.66 33.80
CA ARG A 6 -33.76 11.13 33.85
C ARG A 6 -32.49 11.53 34.59
N GLY A 7 -31.39 11.64 33.86
CA GLY A 7 -30.22 12.40 34.28
C GLY A 7 -30.36 13.82 33.74
N ASN A 8 -30.15 14.81 34.60
CA ASN A 8 -30.10 16.23 34.26
C ASN A 8 -29.20 16.46 33.04
N ARG A 9 -29.72 17.14 32.03
CA ARG A 9 -28.91 17.72 30.95
C ARG A 9 -28.24 18.96 31.51
N ASP A 10 -26.99 18.82 31.94
CA ASP A 10 -26.10 19.95 32.01
C ASP A 10 -25.65 20.29 30.58
N GLU A 11 -26.21 21.37 30.05
CA GLU A 11 -25.82 21.97 28.77
C GLU A 11 -24.47 22.66 28.93
N ASN A 12 -23.37 21.92 28.72
CA ASN A 12 -22.08 22.34 28.11
C ASN A 12 -20.97 21.29 28.33
N GLU A 13 -21.23 20.01 28.05
CA GLU A 13 -20.14 19.04 27.91
C GLU A 13 -19.50 19.19 26.53
N THR A 14 -18.33 19.84 26.47
CA THR A 14 -17.49 19.86 25.27
C THR A 14 -17.20 18.41 24.86
N GLU A 15 -17.66 18.00 23.67
CA GLU A 15 -17.43 16.65 23.14
C GLU A 15 -15.92 16.35 23.13
N THR A 16 -15.49 15.31 23.87
CA THR A 16 -14.08 14.91 23.89
C THR A 16 -13.67 14.33 22.53
N ALA A 17 -12.39 14.44 22.17
CA ALA A 17 -11.87 13.85 20.93
C ALA A 17 -12.20 12.36 20.82
N ALA A 18 -12.11 11.60 21.92
CA ALA A 18 -12.49 10.20 21.96
C ALA A 18 -13.97 9.95 21.59
N MET A 19 -14.90 10.76 22.10
CA MET A 19 -16.33 10.62 21.77
C MET A 19 -16.60 10.98 20.30
N ARG A 20 -16.04 12.11 19.84
CA ARG A 20 -16.16 12.57 18.44
C ARG A 20 -15.61 11.53 17.47
N ASN A 21 -14.38 11.07 17.71
CA ASN A 21 -13.68 10.12 16.86
C ASN A 21 -14.35 8.75 16.88
N GLY A 22 -14.82 8.30 18.05
CA GLY A 22 -15.59 7.07 18.19
C GLY A 22 -16.90 7.11 17.40
N ARG A 23 -17.64 8.22 17.44
CA ARG A 23 -18.86 8.41 16.62
C ARG A 23 -18.54 8.30 15.13
N LEU A 24 -17.55 9.06 14.65
CA LEU A 24 -17.19 9.08 13.23
C LEU A 24 -16.70 7.72 12.74
N LEU A 25 -15.89 7.02 13.54
CA LEU A 25 -15.43 5.68 13.21
C LEU A 25 -16.59 4.69 13.11
N LEU A 26 -17.54 4.76 14.04
CA LEU A 26 -18.72 3.89 14.04
C LEU A 26 -19.61 4.17 12.82
N GLU A 27 -19.91 5.43 12.52
CA GLU A 27 -20.67 5.83 11.32
C GLU A 27 -20.01 5.30 10.05
N LYS A 28 -18.69 5.46 9.92
CA LYS A 28 -17.91 4.98 8.78
C LYS A 28 -17.92 3.46 8.67
N SER A 29 -17.75 2.74 9.79
CA SER A 29 -17.82 1.28 9.81
C SER A 29 -19.21 0.79 9.40
N ILE A 30 -20.29 1.40 9.90
CA ILE A 30 -21.65 1.04 9.50
C ILE A 30 -21.83 1.25 7.99
N ALA A 31 -21.37 2.36 7.44
CA ALA A 31 -21.49 2.65 6.02
C ALA A 31 -20.71 1.66 5.13
N ILE A 32 -19.51 1.23 5.54
CA ILE A 32 -18.63 0.37 4.73
C ILE A 32 -18.96 -1.11 4.86
N ASN A 33 -19.23 -1.59 6.08
CA ASN A 33 -19.34 -3.01 6.37
C ASN A 33 -20.52 -3.38 7.30
N ASN A 34 -21.56 -2.53 7.38
CA ASN A 34 -22.71 -2.71 8.27
C ASN A 34 -22.30 -2.91 9.75
N GLY A 35 -21.17 -2.32 10.15
CA GLY A 35 -20.62 -2.45 11.50
C GLY A 35 -19.94 -3.80 11.78
N ARG A 36 -19.76 -4.65 10.76
CA ARG A 36 -19.05 -5.92 10.87
C ARG A 36 -17.56 -5.68 10.62
N GLY A 37 -16.76 -5.69 11.67
CA GLY A 37 -15.32 -5.54 11.57
C GLY A 37 -14.59 -6.39 12.61
N ASN A 38 -13.27 -6.50 12.43
CA ASN A 38 -12.43 -7.09 13.47
C ASN A 38 -12.40 -6.17 14.69
N PRO A 39 -12.43 -6.71 15.92
CA PRO A 39 -12.32 -5.89 17.13
C PRO A 39 -11.05 -5.04 17.08
N ILE A 40 -11.22 -3.72 17.11
CA ILE A 40 -10.11 -2.77 17.14
C ILE A 40 -9.79 -2.49 18.60
N ARG A 41 -8.53 -2.72 18.99
CA ARG A 41 -8.08 -2.40 20.33
C ARG A 41 -7.90 -0.89 20.48
N CYS A 42 -8.46 -0.31 21.53
CA CYS A 42 -8.20 1.08 21.90
C CYS A 42 -6.97 1.17 22.82
N PHE A 43 -6.05 2.06 22.48
CA PHE A 43 -4.93 2.45 23.33
C PHE A 43 -5.13 3.88 23.81
N SER A 44 -4.58 4.22 24.97
CA SER A 44 -4.58 5.58 25.48
C SER A 44 -3.47 6.41 24.84
N THR A 45 -3.57 7.74 24.94
CA THR A 45 -2.50 8.66 24.56
C THR A 45 -1.23 8.37 25.37
N GLN A 46 -1.37 8.03 26.65
CA GLN A 46 -0.24 7.69 27.51
C GLN A 46 0.48 6.42 27.04
N ASP A 47 -0.27 5.40 26.60
CA ASP A 47 0.32 4.17 26.05
C ASP A 47 1.22 4.47 24.85
N LEU A 48 0.75 5.32 23.93
CA LEU A 48 1.49 5.66 22.72
C LEU A 48 2.66 6.61 22.97
N ASN A 49 2.52 7.55 23.91
CA ASN A 49 3.63 8.39 24.37
C ASN A 49 4.74 7.54 24.96
N ASN A 50 4.41 6.58 25.84
CA ASN A 50 5.39 5.67 26.42
C ASN A 50 6.04 4.78 25.34
N ALA A 51 5.23 4.22 24.44
CA ALA A 51 5.71 3.29 23.41
C ALA A 51 6.68 3.94 22.42
N THR A 52 6.57 5.24 22.18
CA THR A 52 7.34 5.97 21.16
C THR A 52 8.37 6.94 21.75
N ASN A 53 8.57 6.92 23.08
CA ASN A 53 9.36 7.92 23.80
C ASN A 53 8.92 9.37 23.47
N ASN A 54 7.63 9.64 23.56
CA ASN A 54 7.00 10.91 23.17
C ASN A 54 7.19 11.27 21.69
N TYR A 55 7.04 10.28 20.79
CA TYR A 55 7.24 10.44 19.36
C TYR A 55 8.63 11.00 19.01
N ASP A 56 9.65 10.48 19.69
CA ASP A 56 11.04 10.89 19.48
C ASP A 56 11.41 10.74 17.99
N GLN A 57 12.05 11.78 17.44
CA GLN A 57 12.39 11.83 16.03
C GLN A 57 13.33 10.70 15.60
N SER A 58 14.14 10.16 16.51
CA SER A 58 15.01 9.00 16.25
C SER A 58 14.23 7.70 16.01
N GLN A 59 12.97 7.62 16.46
CA GLN A 59 12.09 6.48 16.21
C GLN A 59 11.34 6.60 14.88
N MET A 60 11.30 7.78 14.28
CA MET A 60 10.63 8.00 13.00
C MET A 60 11.48 7.45 11.86
N PHE A 61 10.94 6.50 11.10
CA PHE A 61 11.65 5.90 9.96
C PHE A 61 11.05 6.29 8.61
N PHE A 62 9.84 6.86 8.60
CA PHE A 62 9.18 7.33 7.40
C PHE A 62 8.33 8.56 7.72
N TYR A 63 8.28 9.51 6.79
CA TYR A 63 7.44 10.69 6.89
C TYR A 63 7.04 11.17 5.50
N ASN A 64 5.79 11.60 5.35
CA ASN A 64 5.30 12.30 4.18
C ASN A 64 4.45 13.51 4.60
N ARG A 65 3.82 14.20 3.64
CA ARG A 65 3.01 15.40 3.91
C ARG A 65 1.78 15.17 4.81
N PHE A 66 1.37 13.93 5.02
CA PHE A 66 0.14 13.54 5.73
C PHE A 66 0.40 12.89 7.07
N TYR A 67 1.42 12.04 7.20
CA TYR A 67 1.70 11.28 8.42
C TYR A 67 3.18 10.90 8.54
N GLY A 68 3.58 10.56 9.77
CA GLY A 68 4.83 9.91 10.11
C GLY A 68 4.61 8.49 10.62
N LEU A 69 5.58 7.60 10.37
CA LEU A 69 5.65 6.26 10.96
C LEU A 69 6.80 6.19 11.96
N TYR A 70 6.46 5.78 13.17
CA TYR A 70 7.36 5.67 14.30
C TYR A 70 7.50 4.21 14.70
N LYS A 71 8.72 3.79 15.00
CA LYS A 71 8.95 2.55 15.76
C LYS A 71 8.49 2.78 17.19
N GLY A 72 7.88 1.76 17.77
CA GLY A 72 7.52 1.80 19.18
C GLY A 72 7.59 0.42 19.81
N PHE A 73 7.49 0.39 21.13
CA PHE A 73 7.44 -0.83 21.92
C PHE A 73 6.24 -0.78 22.86
N LEU A 74 5.24 -1.60 22.61
CA LEU A 74 3.95 -1.52 23.29
C LEU A 74 3.52 -2.90 23.80
N GLN A 75 3.48 -3.06 25.12
CA GLN A 75 3.13 -4.32 25.79
C GLN A 75 4.05 -5.47 25.40
N GLU A 76 5.35 -5.30 25.63
CA GLU A 76 6.38 -6.30 25.37
C GLU A 76 6.53 -6.74 23.90
N ARG A 77 6.03 -5.93 22.94
CA ARG A 77 6.19 -6.21 21.51
C ARG A 77 6.53 -4.96 20.72
N PRO A 78 7.38 -5.08 19.67
CA PRO A 78 7.62 -4.00 18.73
C PRO A 78 6.35 -3.72 17.92
N VAL A 79 6.12 -2.43 17.62
CA VAL A 79 4.97 -1.94 16.85
C VAL A 79 5.39 -0.81 15.92
N ILE A 80 4.57 -0.55 14.91
CA ILE A 80 4.64 0.66 14.10
C ILE A 80 3.48 1.58 14.50
N VAL A 81 3.79 2.81 14.86
CA VAL A 81 2.80 3.84 15.21
C VAL A 81 2.70 4.83 14.06
N LYS A 82 1.52 4.91 13.42
CA LYS A 82 1.22 5.88 12.36
C LYS A 82 0.50 7.07 12.97
N ARG A 83 1.16 8.23 12.93
CA ARG A 83 0.62 9.49 13.43
C ARG A 83 0.42 10.47 12.28
N TYR A 84 -0.81 10.90 12.08
CA TYR A 84 -1.16 11.94 11.11
C TYR A 84 -0.69 13.32 11.59
N LYS A 85 -0.42 14.21 10.63
CA LYS A 85 -0.28 15.64 10.90
C LYS A 85 -1.61 16.16 11.45
N GLU A 86 -1.55 17.08 12.41
CA GLU A 86 -2.73 17.72 13.01
C GLU A 86 -3.40 18.69 12.02
N ASP A 87 -4.12 18.11 11.05
CA ASP A 87 -4.93 18.77 10.03
C ASP A 87 -6.28 18.06 9.95
N GLU A 88 -7.35 18.75 10.39
CA GLU A 88 -8.71 18.22 10.44
C GLU A 88 -9.23 17.69 9.09
N ASN A 89 -8.69 18.17 7.97
CA ASN A 89 -9.03 17.65 6.65
C ASN A 89 -8.62 16.18 6.46
N LEU A 90 -7.67 15.69 7.24
CA LEU A 90 -7.20 14.30 7.20
C LEU A 90 -8.02 13.35 8.08
N LEU A 91 -8.96 13.86 8.88
CA LEU A 91 -9.73 13.05 9.80
C LEU A 91 -10.53 11.95 9.07
N GLN A 92 -11.17 12.29 7.95
CA GLN A 92 -11.92 11.30 7.16
C GLN A 92 -11.03 10.26 6.49
N ASN A 93 -9.83 10.65 6.05
CA ASN A 93 -8.83 9.72 5.53
C ASN A 93 -8.33 8.77 6.63
N CYS A 94 -8.09 9.29 7.83
CA CYS A 94 -7.70 8.48 8.99
C CYS A 94 -8.80 7.48 9.38
N MET A 95 -10.07 7.90 9.41
CA MET A 95 -11.20 6.99 9.67
C MET A 95 -11.28 5.89 8.61
N SER A 96 -11.11 6.24 7.34
CA SER A 96 -11.09 5.27 6.23
C SER A 96 -9.93 4.28 6.41
N ASP A 97 -8.74 4.77 6.75
CA ASP A 97 -7.56 3.93 7.01
C ASP A 97 -7.83 2.91 8.12
N ILE A 98 -8.43 3.34 9.23
CA ILE A 98 -8.77 2.45 10.35
C ILE A 98 -9.75 1.35 9.91
N VAL A 99 -10.85 1.72 9.24
CA VAL A 99 -11.90 0.77 8.86
C VAL A 99 -11.38 -0.26 7.86
N PHE A 100 -10.74 0.20 6.78
CA PHE A 100 -10.21 -0.69 5.76
C PHE A 100 -9.02 -1.51 6.26
N SER A 101 -8.10 -0.92 7.03
CA SER A 101 -7.00 -1.69 7.66
C SER A 101 -7.54 -2.77 8.59
N SER A 102 -8.55 -2.48 9.41
CA SER A 102 -9.19 -3.48 10.27
C SER A 102 -9.82 -4.61 9.45
N GLN A 103 -10.58 -4.27 8.40
CA GLN A 103 -11.21 -5.24 7.51
C GLN A 103 -10.20 -6.13 6.78
N MET A 104 -9.07 -5.56 6.38
CA MET A 104 -8.01 -6.23 5.61
C MET A 104 -6.99 -6.99 6.47
N SER A 105 -6.96 -6.76 7.79
CA SER A 105 -5.96 -7.30 8.72
C SER A 105 -5.91 -8.83 8.83
N VAL A 106 -6.90 -9.55 8.26
CA VAL A 106 -6.90 -11.02 8.19
C VAL A 106 -6.01 -11.55 7.05
N HIS A 107 -5.69 -10.71 6.06
CA HIS A 107 -4.90 -11.11 4.91
C HIS A 107 -3.41 -11.06 5.23
N LYS A 108 -2.68 -12.15 4.96
CA LYS A 108 -1.25 -12.29 5.31
C LYS A 108 -0.31 -11.28 4.64
N ASN A 109 -0.72 -10.72 3.48
CA ASN A 109 0.05 -9.74 2.73
C ASN A 109 -0.44 -8.29 2.97
N VAL A 110 -1.15 -8.05 4.07
CA VAL A 110 -1.54 -6.73 4.55
C VAL A 110 -0.91 -6.49 5.91
N LEU A 111 -0.48 -5.26 6.17
CA LEU A 111 0.06 -4.85 7.46
C LEU A 111 -1.06 -4.85 8.50
N LYS A 112 -0.97 -5.76 9.46
CA LYS A 112 -2.01 -5.97 10.46
C LYS A 112 -2.17 -4.76 11.38
N LEU A 113 -3.37 -4.20 11.42
CA LEU A 113 -3.78 -3.22 12.42
C LEU A 113 -3.95 -3.92 13.77
N LEU A 114 -3.21 -3.48 14.78
CA LEU A 114 -3.30 -3.98 16.15
C LEU A 114 -4.30 -3.19 16.98
N GLY A 115 -4.54 -1.93 16.63
CA GLY A 115 -5.46 -1.03 17.32
C GLY A 115 -5.26 0.43 16.93
N CYS A 116 -5.93 1.33 17.65
CA CYS A 116 -5.80 2.77 17.50
C CYS A 116 -5.97 3.51 18.82
N CYS A 117 -5.48 4.75 18.90
CA CYS A 117 -5.85 5.71 19.94
C CYS A 117 -6.83 6.73 19.36
N LEU A 118 -7.97 6.92 20.02
CA LEU A 118 -9.03 7.86 19.60
C LEU A 118 -9.01 9.16 20.41
N GLU A 119 -8.18 9.24 21.45
CA GLU A 119 -8.11 10.37 22.39
C GLU A 119 -7.39 11.60 21.82
N SER A 120 -6.60 11.43 20.76
CA SER A 120 -5.94 12.52 20.04
C SER A 120 -6.89 13.23 19.06
N PRO A 121 -6.63 14.50 18.67
CA PRO A 121 -7.47 15.23 17.72
C PRO A 121 -7.75 14.45 16.43
N ILE A 122 -6.71 13.83 15.87
CA ILE A 122 -6.81 12.83 14.81
C ILE A 122 -6.34 11.49 15.38
N PRO A 123 -7.07 10.39 15.17
CA PRO A 123 -6.66 9.09 15.68
C PRO A 123 -5.25 8.67 15.25
N ILE A 124 -4.60 7.91 16.13
CA ILE A 124 -3.26 7.36 15.89
C ILE A 124 -3.39 5.85 15.75
N LEU A 125 -2.81 5.28 14.69
CA LEU A 125 -2.94 3.86 14.39
C LEU A 125 -1.72 3.09 14.86
N VAL A 126 -1.93 1.86 15.30
CA VAL A 126 -0.89 0.95 15.77
C VAL A 126 -0.93 -0.32 14.94
N TYR A 127 0.18 -0.62 14.28
CA TYR A 127 0.36 -1.76 13.40
C TYR A 127 1.38 -2.74 13.97
N GLU A 128 1.37 -3.96 13.44
CA GLU A 128 2.47 -4.91 13.63
C GLU A 128 3.80 -4.35 13.10
N VAL A 129 4.91 -4.94 13.54
CA VAL A 129 6.25 -4.58 13.07
C VAL A 129 6.50 -5.09 11.65
N ALA A 130 7.32 -4.34 10.90
CA ALA A 130 7.91 -4.75 9.64
C ALA A 130 9.39 -4.31 9.64
N GLU A 131 10.29 -5.26 9.87
CA GLU A 131 11.68 -5.04 10.28
C GLU A 131 12.49 -4.29 9.23
N LYS A 132 12.21 -4.53 7.95
CA LYS A 132 12.95 -3.94 6.84
C LYS A 132 12.44 -2.56 6.43
N GLY A 133 11.33 -2.09 7.02
CA GLY A 133 10.74 -0.79 6.69
C GLY A 133 9.97 -0.84 5.37
N THR A 134 9.95 0.27 4.64
CA THR A 134 9.20 0.35 3.38
C THR A 134 9.98 -0.29 2.23
N LEU A 135 9.26 -0.80 1.23
CA LEU A 135 9.85 -1.28 -0.01
C LEU A 135 10.64 -0.16 -0.68
N HIS A 136 10.12 1.07 -0.68
CA HIS A 136 10.81 2.26 -1.20
C HIS A 136 12.20 2.42 -0.59
N ASP A 137 12.34 2.29 0.72
CA ASP A 137 13.65 2.40 1.37
C ASP A 137 14.58 1.25 0.95
N CYS A 138 14.03 0.05 0.73
CA CYS A 138 14.81 -1.12 0.30
C CYS A 138 15.29 -1.04 -1.16
N ILE A 139 14.65 -0.22 -2.01
CA ILE A 139 15.05 -0.01 -3.42
C ILE A 139 15.85 1.29 -3.62
N ILE A 140 15.49 2.38 -2.95
CA ILE A 140 16.03 3.73 -3.20
C ILE A 140 17.02 4.18 -2.13
N LEU A 141 16.71 3.93 -0.85
CA LEU A 141 17.50 4.51 0.24
C LEU A 141 18.67 3.60 0.63
N ASP A 142 19.85 4.14 0.32
CA ASP A 142 21.09 4.01 1.11
C ASP A 142 22.07 2.90 0.66
N ARG A 143 22.72 3.13 -0.50
CA ARG A 143 23.98 2.46 -0.88
C ARG A 143 25.12 2.66 0.14
N ASN A 144 24.98 3.57 1.09
CA ASN A 144 25.98 3.90 2.11
C ASN A 144 25.65 3.32 3.50
N ARG A 145 24.52 2.61 3.66
CA ARG A 145 24.24 1.83 4.88
C ARG A 145 25.21 0.67 4.95
N THR A 146 25.90 0.55 6.08
CA THR A 146 26.90 -0.49 6.35
C THR A 146 26.38 -1.94 6.21
N ASN A 147 25.05 -2.13 6.15
CA ASN A 147 24.39 -3.42 5.97
C ASN A 147 23.31 -3.42 4.84
N PHE A 148 23.38 -2.51 3.87
CA PHE A 148 22.43 -2.52 2.75
C PHE A 148 22.64 -3.77 1.89
N GLN A 149 21.64 -4.67 1.88
CA GLN A 149 21.60 -5.78 0.95
C GLN A 149 20.54 -5.49 -0.12
N PRO A 150 20.95 -5.33 -1.39
CA PRO A 150 19.99 -5.16 -2.46
C PRO A 150 18.98 -6.31 -2.53
N LEU A 151 17.75 -6.00 -2.93
CA LEU A 151 16.74 -7.02 -3.14
C LEU A 151 17.10 -7.88 -4.36
N SER A 152 17.35 -9.17 -4.14
CA SER A 152 17.55 -10.11 -5.24
C SER A 152 16.32 -10.21 -6.14
N TRP A 153 16.50 -10.62 -7.39
CA TRP A 153 15.39 -10.81 -8.33
C TRP A 153 14.30 -11.75 -7.78
N LYS A 154 14.71 -12.82 -7.08
CA LYS A 154 13.81 -13.74 -6.39
C LYS A 154 12.93 -13.01 -5.36
N ASN A 155 13.50 -12.11 -4.56
CA ASN A 155 12.75 -11.35 -3.57
C ASN A 155 11.81 -10.34 -4.25
N ARG A 156 12.24 -9.68 -5.34
CA ARG A 156 11.38 -8.75 -6.09
C ARG A 156 10.16 -9.44 -6.70
N LEU A 157 10.34 -10.63 -7.27
CA LEU A 157 9.22 -11.46 -7.75
C LEU A 157 8.29 -11.89 -6.62
N LYS A 158 8.84 -12.31 -5.47
CA LYS A 158 8.05 -12.68 -4.29
C LYS A 158 7.20 -11.49 -3.82
N ILE A 159 7.80 -10.30 -3.72
CA ILE A 159 7.13 -9.05 -3.35
C ILE A 159 6.00 -8.74 -4.34
N ALA A 160 6.26 -8.82 -5.65
CA ALA A 160 5.23 -8.62 -6.68
C ALA A 160 4.05 -9.60 -6.52
N VAL A 161 4.32 -10.88 -6.27
CA VAL A 161 3.28 -11.90 -6.01
C VAL A 161 2.49 -11.57 -4.74
N ASP A 162 3.16 -11.20 -3.66
CA ASP A 162 2.54 -10.88 -2.38
C ASP A 162 1.61 -9.66 -2.48
N VAL A 163 2.06 -8.60 -3.15
CA VAL A 163 1.27 -7.39 -3.39
C VAL A 163 0.08 -7.68 -4.31
N ALA A 164 0.27 -8.44 -5.40
CA ALA A 164 -0.82 -8.85 -6.28
C ALA A 164 -1.90 -9.64 -5.52
N ASN A 165 -1.52 -10.51 -4.58
CA ASN A 165 -2.49 -11.24 -3.76
C ASN A 165 -3.29 -10.30 -2.84
N ALA A 166 -2.66 -9.29 -2.25
CA ALA A 166 -3.35 -8.31 -1.41
C ALA A 166 -4.36 -7.47 -2.21
N ILE A 167 -3.98 -7.00 -3.41
CA ILE A 167 -4.87 -6.25 -4.31
C ILE A 167 -5.99 -7.14 -4.82
N ALA A 168 -5.70 -8.39 -5.21
CA ALA A 168 -6.73 -9.35 -5.58
C ALA A 168 -7.76 -9.57 -4.47
N TYR A 169 -7.32 -9.64 -3.21
CA TYR A 169 -8.23 -9.75 -2.07
C TYR A 169 -9.14 -8.51 -1.94
N LEU A 170 -8.60 -7.29 -2.10
CA LEU A 170 -9.41 -6.06 -2.12
C LEU A 170 -10.48 -6.08 -3.22
N HIS A 171 -10.11 -6.53 -4.43
CA HIS A 171 -10.99 -6.46 -5.60
C HIS A 171 -12.06 -7.56 -5.61
N THR A 172 -11.81 -8.71 -4.98
CA THR A 172 -12.64 -9.91 -5.19
C THR A 172 -13.21 -10.56 -3.93
N ALA A 173 -12.66 -10.30 -2.74
CA ALA A 173 -13.07 -11.00 -1.53
C ALA A 173 -14.29 -10.40 -0.81
N PHE A 174 -14.76 -9.23 -1.27
CA PHE A 174 -15.88 -8.50 -0.70
C PHE A 174 -17.03 -8.43 -1.70
N PRO A 175 -18.28 -8.16 -1.23
CA PRO A 175 -19.44 -8.05 -2.13
C PRO A 175 -19.26 -7.01 -3.24
N ARG A 176 -18.42 -6.00 -2.97
CA ARG A 176 -18.06 -4.92 -3.90
C ARG A 176 -16.53 -4.76 -3.89
N PRO A 177 -15.90 -4.47 -5.04
CA PRO A 177 -14.47 -4.20 -5.09
C PRO A 177 -14.11 -3.00 -4.20
N ILE A 178 -13.05 -3.15 -3.42
CA ILE A 178 -12.40 -2.05 -2.71
C ILE A 178 -11.22 -1.60 -3.57
N VAL A 179 -11.18 -0.32 -3.93
CA VAL A 179 -10.07 0.28 -4.68
C VAL A 179 -9.12 0.94 -3.68
N HIS A 180 -7.83 0.61 -3.72
CA HIS A 180 -6.83 1.16 -2.80
C HIS A 180 -6.45 2.60 -3.15
N ARG A 181 -6.27 2.87 -4.46
CA ARG A 181 -6.04 4.19 -5.07
C ARG A 181 -4.66 4.81 -4.87
N ASP A 182 -3.73 4.10 -4.24
CA ASP A 182 -2.38 4.63 -3.95
C ASP A 182 -1.33 3.53 -3.85
N ILE A 183 -1.43 2.52 -4.73
CA ILE A 183 -0.45 1.43 -4.79
C ILE A 183 0.90 1.98 -5.25
N LYS A 184 1.89 1.97 -4.36
CA LYS A 184 3.26 2.43 -4.62
C LYS A 184 4.26 1.83 -3.62
N SER A 185 5.55 2.01 -3.88
CA SER A 185 6.60 1.41 -3.05
C SER A 185 6.64 1.92 -1.60
N THR A 186 6.15 3.12 -1.30
CA THR A 186 6.18 3.69 0.07
C THR A 186 5.08 3.16 0.98
N VAL A 187 4.03 2.54 0.43
CA VAL A 187 2.91 1.96 1.21
C VAL A 187 3.03 0.43 1.36
N ILE A 188 4.12 -0.14 0.86
CA ILE A 188 4.42 -1.57 1.00
C ILE A 188 5.54 -1.70 2.02
N LEU A 189 5.30 -2.41 3.11
CA LEU A 189 6.32 -2.72 4.10
C LEU A 189 6.83 -4.15 3.93
N LEU A 190 8.06 -4.40 4.37
CA LEU A 190 8.70 -5.71 4.30
C LEU A 190 9.02 -6.23 5.70
N ASP A 191 8.60 -7.47 5.98
CA ASP A 191 9.03 -8.17 7.19
C ASP A 191 10.44 -8.76 7.04
N GLU A 192 10.94 -9.40 8.10
CA GLU A 192 12.27 -10.01 8.15
C GLU A 192 12.57 -10.95 6.98
N GLU A 193 11.57 -11.71 6.49
CA GLU A 193 11.71 -12.65 5.37
C GLU A 193 11.33 -12.07 4.00
N CYS A 194 11.32 -10.74 3.87
CA CYS A 194 10.94 -10.03 2.64
C CYS A 194 9.54 -10.43 2.12
N ARG A 195 8.58 -10.73 3.01
CA ARG A 195 7.17 -10.83 2.62
C ARG A 195 6.59 -9.42 2.58
N ALA A 196 5.87 -9.11 1.51
CA ALA A 196 5.29 -7.79 1.35
C ALA A 196 3.97 -7.66 2.13
N LYS A 197 3.82 -6.51 2.79
CA LYS A 197 2.65 -6.10 3.56
C LYS A 197 2.14 -4.77 3.05
N LEU A 198 1.01 -4.80 2.33
CA LEU A 198 0.32 -3.59 1.88
C LEU A 198 -0.26 -2.84 3.07
N SER A 199 -0.15 -1.50 3.06
CA SER A 199 -0.59 -0.62 4.14
C SER A 199 -1.18 0.68 3.56
N ASP A 200 -1.64 1.56 4.45
CA ASP A 200 -2.18 2.89 4.12
C ASP A 200 -3.44 2.86 3.23
N PHE A 201 -4.55 2.51 3.84
CA PHE A 201 -5.86 2.46 3.19
C PHE A 201 -6.62 3.80 3.31
N SER A 202 -5.89 4.89 3.53
CA SER A 202 -6.48 6.21 3.84
C SER A 202 -7.21 6.86 2.67
N LEU A 203 -6.92 6.44 1.44
CA LEU A 203 -7.64 6.82 0.22
C LEU A 203 -8.58 5.73 -0.29
N SER A 204 -8.61 4.56 0.36
CA SER A 204 -9.38 3.43 -0.14
C SER A 204 -10.88 3.71 -0.12
N ILE A 205 -11.60 3.12 -1.08
CA ILE A 205 -13.04 3.28 -1.21
C ILE A 205 -13.66 2.01 -1.83
N SER A 206 -14.87 1.67 -1.42
CA SER A 206 -15.64 0.57 -2.01
C SER A 206 -16.52 1.09 -3.15
N ILE A 207 -16.58 0.37 -4.27
CA ILE A 207 -17.48 0.72 -5.37
C ILE A 207 -18.94 0.58 -4.89
N PRO A 208 -19.77 1.64 -4.94
CA PRO A 208 -21.15 1.61 -4.45
C PRO A 208 -21.98 0.51 -5.10
N GLU A 209 -22.98 -0.01 -4.39
CA GLU A 209 -23.89 -1.02 -4.93
C GLU A 209 -24.59 -0.52 -6.20
N GLY A 210 -24.73 -1.39 -7.20
CA GLY A 210 -25.33 -1.04 -8.50
C GLY A 210 -24.40 -0.31 -9.47
N GLU A 211 -23.29 0.24 -8.99
CA GLU A 211 -22.35 0.99 -9.83
C GLU A 211 -21.23 0.11 -10.42
N THR A 212 -20.54 0.61 -11.43
CA THR A 212 -19.32 -0.04 -11.97
C THR A 212 -18.09 0.84 -11.84
N HIS A 213 -18.29 2.12 -11.54
CA HIS A 213 -17.26 3.14 -11.47
C HIS A 213 -17.60 4.12 -10.35
N ILE A 214 -16.61 4.90 -9.94
CA ILE A 214 -16.73 6.04 -9.04
C ILE A 214 -16.32 7.29 -9.81
N GLN A 215 -17.03 8.39 -9.57
CA GLN A 215 -16.72 9.71 -10.09
C GLN A 215 -16.34 10.62 -8.91
N ASP A 216 -15.10 11.10 -8.89
CA ASP A 216 -14.67 12.09 -7.90
C ASP A 216 -14.83 13.52 -8.43
N GLU A 217 -14.93 14.46 -7.51
CA GLU A 217 -14.83 15.89 -7.81
C GLU A 217 -13.40 16.32 -8.17
N ASN A 218 -12.41 15.67 -7.56
CA ASN A 218 -10.99 15.97 -7.75
C ASN A 218 -10.16 14.68 -7.79
N VAL A 219 -9.15 14.67 -8.66
CA VAL A 219 -8.17 13.58 -8.73
C VAL A 219 -7.30 13.58 -7.48
N ILE A 220 -7.18 12.43 -6.82
CA ILE A 220 -6.32 12.22 -5.64
C ILE A 220 -5.43 10.98 -5.81
N GLY A 221 -4.29 10.96 -5.12
CA GLY A 221 -3.31 9.88 -5.17
C GLY A 221 -1.92 10.41 -5.52
N THR A 222 -1.05 9.55 -6.03
CA THR A 222 0.36 9.89 -6.29
C THR A 222 0.62 10.03 -7.78
N LEU A 223 0.95 11.25 -8.23
CA LEU A 223 1.45 11.51 -9.59
C LEU A 223 2.61 10.56 -9.92
N GLY A 224 2.66 10.04 -11.15
CA GLY A 224 3.57 8.95 -11.54
C GLY A 224 2.94 7.55 -11.43
N TYR A 225 1.85 7.40 -10.66
CA TYR A 225 1.13 6.13 -10.47
C TYR A 225 -0.34 6.20 -10.90
N LEU A 226 -0.83 7.39 -11.28
CA LEU A 226 -2.25 7.60 -11.57
C LEU A 226 -2.59 7.08 -12.97
N ALA A 227 -3.68 6.33 -13.05
CA ALA A 227 -4.18 5.83 -14.32
C ALA A 227 -4.67 6.98 -15.21
N PRO A 228 -4.46 6.92 -16.54
CA PRO A 228 -4.76 8.01 -17.46
C PRO A 228 -6.25 8.39 -17.48
N GLU A 229 -7.16 7.42 -17.45
CA GLU A 229 -8.61 7.65 -17.41
C GLU A 229 -9.04 8.40 -16.15
N TYR A 230 -8.36 8.15 -15.03
CA TYR A 230 -8.66 8.84 -13.79
C TYR A 230 -8.16 10.27 -13.82
N LEU A 231 -6.97 10.51 -14.40
CA LEU A 231 -6.45 11.86 -14.63
C LEU A 231 -7.35 12.68 -15.57
N SER A 232 -7.88 12.08 -16.63
CA SER A 232 -8.66 12.80 -17.64
C SER A 232 -10.12 13.00 -17.26
N GLU A 233 -10.75 12.01 -16.62
CA GLU A 233 -12.19 11.99 -16.41
C GLU A 233 -12.59 12.08 -14.93
N SER A 234 -11.64 11.99 -13.99
CA SER A 234 -11.92 11.81 -12.54
C SER A 234 -12.84 10.61 -12.26
N LYS A 235 -12.91 9.67 -13.20
CA LYS A 235 -13.75 8.47 -13.17
C LYS A 235 -12.86 7.24 -13.12
N PHE A 236 -13.19 6.28 -12.27
CA PHE A 236 -12.35 5.09 -12.09
C PHE A 236 -13.15 3.88 -11.60
N ASN A 237 -12.54 2.71 -11.74
CA ASN A 237 -12.93 1.46 -11.09
C ASN A 237 -11.66 0.80 -10.52
N GLU A 238 -11.71 -0.47 -10.14
CA GLU A 238 -10.57 -1.20 -9.57
C GLU A 238 -9.36 -1.32 -10.53
N LYS A 239 -9.53 -1.08 -11.84
CA LYS A 239 -8.45 -1.11 -12.83
C LYS A 239 -7.41 -0.01 -12.67
N ILE A 240 -7.69 1.03 -11.87
CA ILE A 240 -6.65 2.03 -11.56
C ILE A 240 -5.58 1.46 -10.63
N ASP A 241 -5.94 0.54 -9.72
CA ASP A 241 -4.95 -0.16 -8.90
C ASP A 241 -4.09 -1.10 -9.75
N VAL A 242 -4.66 -1.68 -10.81
CA VAL A 242 -3.90 -2.51 -11.77
C VAL A 242 -2.87 -1.67 -12.50
N TYR A 243 -3.21 -0.45 -12.92
CA TYR A 243 -2.27 0.48 -13.53
C TYR A 243 -1.15 0.86 -12.57
N SER A 244 -1.48 1.32 -11.36
CA SER A 244 -0.49 1.66 -10.34
C SER A 244 0.40 0.46 -9.97
N PHE A 245 -0.16 -0.76 -9.97
CA PHE A 245 0.60 -1.99 -9.80
C PHE A 245 1.54 -2.26 -10.98
N GLY A 246 1.12 -1.99 -12.22
CA GLY A 246 1.99 -2.01 -13.41
C GLY A 246 3.21 -1.10 -13.26
N ILE A 247 3.02 0.12 -12.75
CA ILE A 247 4.12 1.03 -12.42
C ILE A 247 5.03 0.42 -11.37
N LEU A 248 4.47 -0.15 -10.30
CA LEU A 248 5.25 -0.83 -9.26
C LEU A 248 6.07 -2.01 -9.82
N LEU A 249 5.56 -2.76 -10.78
CA LEU A 249 6.33 -3.82 -11.46
C LEU A 249 7.54 -3.23 -12.20
N LEU A 250 7.38 -2.09 -12.88
CA LEU A 250 8.52 -1.40 -13.50
C LEU A 250 9.52 -0.91 -12.45
N VAL A 251 9.04 -0.36 -11.33
CA VAL A 251 9.88 0.07 -10.21
C VAL A 251 10.70 -1.12 -9.67
N LEU A 252 10.10 -2.29 -9.51
CA LEU A 252 10.80 -3.50 -9.09
C LEU A 252 11.81 -4.00 -10.14
N LEU A 253 11.51 -3.86 -11.42
CA LEU A 253 12.41 -4.26 -12.50
C LEU A 253 13.64 -3.35 -12.62
N THR A 254 13.48 -2.06 -12.29
CA THR A 254 14.45 -1.00 -12.62
C THR A 254 15.13 -0.34 -11.43
N GLU A 255 14.56 -0.47 -10.23
CA GLU A 255 14.83 0.39 -9.06
C GLU A 255 14.66 1.90 -9.33
N LYS A 256 13.90 2.31 -10.37
CA LYS A 256 13.62 3.72 -10.68
C LYS A 256 12.18 4.06 -10.34
N THR A 257 11.97 5.11 -9.55
CA THR A 257 10.62 5.64 -9.32
C THR A 257 10.26 6.78 -10.26
N PRO A 258 8.95 7.00 -10.55
CA PRO A 258 8.50 8.11 -11.39
C PRO A 258 9.05 9.48 -10.94
N ASN A 259 9.19 9.70 -9.64
CA ASN A 259 9.68 10.97 -9.06
C ASN A 259 11.17 11.22 -9.30
N GLU A 260 11.97 10.18 -9.56
CA GLU A 260 13.41 10.32 -9.85
C GLU A 260 13.67 10.62 -11.34
N THR A 261 12.65 10.47 -12.20
CA THR A 261 12.83 10.50 -13.66
C THR A 261 12.66 11.85 -14.36
N SER A 262 12.13 12.93 -13.75
CA SER A 262 12.42 14.36 -14.06
C SER A 262 11.42 15.34 -13.41
N ASN A 263 11.73 16.65 -13.46
CA ASN A 263 10.86 17.78 -13.11
C ASN A 263 9.73 18.07 -14.14
N TYR A 264 9.52 17.23 -15.16
CA TYR A 264 8.45 17.36 -16.15
C TYR A 264 7.71 16.03 -16.32
N ASP A 265 6.37 16.09 -16.24
CA ASP A 265 5.39 14.99 -16.43
C ASP A 265 5.90 13.57 -16.10
N PRO A 266 5.93 13.19 -14.80
CA PRO A 266 6.53 11.94 -14.31
C PRO A 266 5.90 10.66 -14.89
N ASP A 267 4.59 10.69 -15.14
CA ASP A 267 3.82 9.55 -15.66
C ASP A 267 4.25 9.19 -17.09
N LEU A 268 4.50 10.21 -17.91
CA LEU A 268 4.86 10.05 -19.31
C LEU A 268 6.29 9.53 -19.50
N VAL A 269 7.22 9.87 -18.62
CA VAL A 269 8.65 9.61 -18.90
C VAL A 269 9.01 8.15 -18.67
N LEU A 270 8.66 7.55 -17.52
CA LEU A 270 9.05 6.17 -17.22
C LEU A 270 8.35 5.15 -18.14
N VAL A 271 7.02 5.28 -18.28
CA VAL A 271 6.22 4.37 -19.10
C VAL A 271 6.60 4.48 -20.57
N LYS A 272 6.62 5.68 -21.15
CA LYS A 272 6.97 5.84 -22.58
C LYS A 272 8.41 5.46 -22.88
N SER A 273 9.35 5.75 -21.97
CA SER A 273 10.73 5.29 -22.15
C SER A 273 10.82 3.76 -22.16
N PHE A 274 10.00 3.10 -21.34
CA PHE A 274 9.96 1.65 -21.31
C PHE A 274 9.29 1.04 -22.55
N GLU A 275 8.13 1.56 -22.95
CA GLU A 275 7.41 1.16 -24.17
C GLU A 275 8.33 1.27 -25.39
N LYS A 276 8.98 2.43 -25.56
CA LYS A 276 9.93 2.67 -26.65
C LYS A 276 11.09 1.66 -26.64
N CYS A 277 11.65 1.36 -25.47
CA CYS A 277 12.72 0.38 -25.33
C CYS A 277 12.28 -1.03 -25.76
N MET A 278 11.05 -1.40 -25.40
CA MET A 278 10.46 -2.70 -25.74
C MET A 278 10.12 -2.83 -27.22
N GLU A 279 9.77 -1.72 -27.89
CA GLU A 279 9.42 -1.69 -29.33
C GLU A 279 10.66 -1.61 -30.25
N GLU A 280 11.61 -0.72 -29.97
CA GLU A 280 12.67 -0.37 -30.91
C GLU A 280 13.90 -1.28 -30.85
N TYR A 281 14.18 -1.89 -29.69
CA TYR A 281 15.49 -2.52 -29.45
C TYR A 281 15.44 -3.96 -28.98
N GLY A 282 14.34 -4.44 -28.40
CA GLY A 282 14.30 -5.77 -27.75
C GLY A 282 15.35 -5.95 -26.63
N MET A 283 16.00 -4.85 -26.22
CA MET A 283 17.09 -4.78 -25.25
C MET A 283 16.54 -4.45 -23.87
N ILE A 284 15.78 -5.40 -23.31
CA ILE A 284 15.30 -5.31 -21.93
C ILE A 284 16.44 -5.05 -20.93
N ASP A 285 17.65 -5.54 -21.24
CA ASP A 285 18.86 -5.42 -20.42
C ASP A 285 19.25 -3.97 -20.11
N ASN A 286 18.91 -3.01 -20.97
CA ASN A 286 19.20 -1.58 -20.74
C ASN A 286 18.26 -0.93 -19.72
N PHE A 287 17.14 -1.59 -19.41
CA PHE A 287 16.12 -1.09 -18.52
C PHE A 287 16.01 -1.90 -17.22
N VAL A 288 16.47 -3.14 -17.24
CA VAL A 288 16.62 -3.99 -16.05
C VAL A 288 17.71 -3.40 -15.16
N ASP A 289 17.47 -3.42 -13.85
CA ASP A 289 18.48 -3.04 -12.87
C ASP A 289 19.78 -3.84 -13.10
N PRO A 290 20.94 -3.18 -13.24
CA PRO A 290 22.24 -3.85 -13.37
C PRO A 290 22.49 -4.94 -12.34
N LYS A 291 21.98 -4.81 -11.12
CA LYS A 291 22.12 -5.85 -10.09
C LYS A 291 21.40 -7.15 -10.47
N ILE A 292 20.23 -7.06 -11.08
CA ILE A 292 19.53 -8.24 -11.62
C ILE A 292 20.35 -8.84 -12.76
N VAL A 293 20.98 -8.02 -13.62
CA VAL A 293 21.82 -8.49 -14.72
C VAL A 293 23.07 -9.21 -14.20
N GLU A 294 23.70 -8.66 -13.17
CA GLU A 294 24.90 -9.19 -12.50
C GLU A 294 24.63 -10.41 -11.61
N GLU A 295 23.39 -10.59 -11.12
CA GLU A 295 22.98 -11.83 -10.45
C GLU A 295 23.25 -13.02 -11.39
N GLY A 296 23.94 -14.05 -10.88
CA GLY A 296 24.47 -15.16 -11.68
C GLY A 296 23.46 -15.76 -12.68
N PRO A 297 23.94 -16.37 -13.78
CA PRO A 297 23.06 -16.86 -14.83
C PRO A 297 22.15 -17.97 -14.30
N TRP A 298 20.83 -17.80 -14.44
CA TRP A 298 19.86 -18.89 -14.26
C TRP A 298 19.19 -19.24 -15.60
N LEU A 299 18.76 -20.49 -15.72
CA LEU A 299 18.13 -21.00 -16.94
C LEU A 299 16.87 -20.19 -17.25
N GLY A 300 16.82 -19.60 -18.45
CA GLY A 300 15.67 -18.83 -18.91
C GLY A 300 15.55 -17.42 -18.34
N LYS A 301 16.60 -16.87 -17.72
CA LYS A 301 16.64 -15.49 -17.18
C LYS A 301 16.07 -14.44 -18.13
N GLU A 302 16.60 -14.36 -19.34
CA GLU A 302 16.17 -13.36 -20.33
C GLU A 302 14.68 -13.53 -20.68
N GLN A 303 14.22 -14.76 -20.92
CA GLN A 303 12.83 -15.04 -21.21
C GLN A 303 11.92 -14.68 -20.03
N GLN A 304 12.35 -14.97 -18.80
CA GLN A 304 11.60 -14.64 -17.59
C GLN A 304 11.44 -13.13 -17.42
N LEU A 305 12.52 -12.36 -17.60
CA LEU A 305 12.50 -10.90 -17.56
C LEU A 305 11.58 -10.33 -18.65
N ARG A 306 11.63 -10.88 -19.88
CA ARG A 306 10.73 -10.48 -20.98
C ARG A 306 9.26 -10.74 -20.69
N VAL A 307 8.93 -11.89 -20.12
CA VAL A 307 7.54 -12.21 -19.74
C VAL A 307 7.07 -11.26 -18.63
N TYR A 308 7.91 -10.99 -17.63
CA TYR A 308 7.60 -10.03 -16.56
C TYR A 308 7.38 -8.61 -17.10
N ALA A 309 8.26 -8.12 -17.98
CA ALA A 309 8.14 -6.81 -18.61
C ALA A 309 6.86 -6.66 -19.43
N ARG A 310 6.51 -7.68 -20.23
CA ARG A 310 5.25 -7.68 -21.00
C ARG A 310 4.03 -7.66 -20.09
N LEU A 311 4.07 -8.41 -18.99
CA LEU A 311 2.98 -8.40 -18.01
C LEU A 311 2.82 -7.02 -17.35
N ALA A 312 3.92 -6.34 -17.03
CA ALA A 312 3.89 -4.97 -16.55
C ALA A 312 3.25 -4.02 -17.57
N LEU A 313 3.64 -4.11 -18.85
CA LEU A 313 3.05 -3.31 -19.93
C LEU A 313 1.55 -3.58 -20.14
N GLN A 314 1.11 -4.84 -20.01
CA GLN A 314 -0.32 -5.18 -20.07
C GLN A 314 -1.11 -4.48 -18.95
N CYS A 315 -0.54 -4.37 -17.75
CA CYS A 315 -1.15 -3.63 -16.65
C CYS A 315 -1.21 -2.11 -16.92
N LEU A 316 -0.35 -1.60 -17.80
CA LEU A 316 -0.20 -0.18 -18.13
C LEU A 316 -0.98 0.25 -19.38
N HIS A 317 -1.82 -0.61 -19.95
CA HIS A 317 -2.66 -0.21 -21.08
C HIS A 317 -3.46 1.05 -20.77
N TYR A 318 -3.54 1.95 -21.76
CA TYR A 318 -4.20 3.24 -21.63
C TYR A 318 -5.67 3.09 -21.22
N ARG A 319 -6.41 2.17 -21.87
CA ARG A 319 -7.81 1.92 -21.52
C ARG A 319 -7.90 0.91 -20.38
N ALA A 320 -8.73 1.20 -19.39
CA ALA A 320 -8.97 0.33 -18.25
C ALA A 320 -9.45 -1.08 -18.65
N GLU A 321 -10.26 -1.18 -19.70
CA GLU A 321 -10.83 -2.44 -20.23
C GLU A 321 -9.78 -3.37 -20.86
N ASP A 322 -8.67 -2.81 -21.35
CA ASP A 322 -7.58 -3.58 -21.95
C ASP A 322 -6.62 -4.15 -20.89
N ARG A 323 -6.74 -3.70 -19.63
CA ARG A 323 -5.92 -4.19 -18.52
C ARG A 323 -6.43 -5.53 -18.01
N PRO A 324 -5.55 -6.50 -17.72
CA PRO A 324 -5.95 -7.77 -17.13
C PRO A 324 -6.57 -7.58 -15.74
N ASP A 325 -7.30 -8.58 -15.26
CA ASP A 325 -7.70 -8.64 -13.86
C ASP A 325 -6.47 -8.92 -12.99
N ILE A 326 -6.39 -8.27 -11.82
CA ILE A 326 -5.24 -8.45 -10.92
C ILE A 326 -5.05 -9.91 -10.48
N THR A 327 -6.12 -10.70 -10.46
CA THR A 327 -6.07 -12.13 -10.19
C THR A 327 -5.28 -12.89 -11.24
N ASP A 328 -5.40 -12.51 -12.52
CA ASP A 328 -4.68 -13.16 -13.61
C ASP A 328 -3.23 -12.70 -13.69
N VAL A 329 -2.99 -11.42 -13.38
CA VAL A 329 -1.63 -10.90 -13.17
C VAL A 329 -0.93 -11.68 -12.05
N GLY A 330 -1.60 -11.87 -10.90
CA GLY A 330 -1.07 -12.64 -9.77
C GLY A 330 -0.77 -14.10 -10.11
N LYS A 331 -1.61 -14.76 -10.92
CA LYS A 331 -1.34 -16.12 -11.42
C LYS A 331 -0.10 -16.17 -12.31
N GLN A 332 0.04 -15.24 -13.25
CA GLN A 332 1.19 -15.18 -14.14
C GLN A 332 2.48 -14.89 -13.36
N LEU A 333 2.47 -13.92 -12.43
CA LEU A 333 3.60 -13.64 -11.55
C LEU A 333 4.01 -14.87 -10.73
N ARG A 334 3.04 -15.65 -10.24
CA ARG A 334 3.32 -16.89 -9.51
C ARG A 334 4.00 -17.95 -10.39
N GLN A 335 3.59 -18.08 -11.65
CA GLN A 335 4.24 -18.98 -12.61
C GLN A 335 5.68 -18.54 -12.90
N ILE A 336 5.92 -17.24 -13.08
CA ILE A 336 7.25 -16.65 -13.25
C ILE A 336 8.12 -16.94 -12.02
N TYR A 337 7.57 -16.78 -10.80
CA TYR A 337 8.28 -17.04 -9.56
C TYR A 337 8.61 -18.52 -9.36
N GLN A 338 7.67 -19.42 -9.67
CA GLN A 338 7.87 -20.87 -9.55
C GLN A 338 8.92 -21.38 -10.54
N SER A 339 8.97 -20.86 -11.77
CA SER A 339 10.01 -21.26 -12.73
C SER A 339 11.41 -20.93 -12.23
N LEU A 340 11.58 -19.80 -11.52
CA LEU A 340 12.86 -19.45 -10.88
C LEU A 340 13.26 -20.45 -9.79
N ILE A 341 12.33 -20.81 -8.90
CA ILE A 341 12.62 -21.72 -7.78
C ILE A 341 12.98 -23.12 -8.29
N SER A 342 12.23 -23.64 -9.25
CA SER A 342 12.47 -24.97 -9.83
C SER A 342 13.83 -25.09 -10.52
N THR A 343 14.35 -23.99 -11.08
CA THR A 343 15.70 -23.98 -11.66
C THR A 343 16.83 -23.97 -10.61
N GLY A 344 16.57 -23.43 -9.42
CA GLY A 344 17.55 -23.37 -8.33
C GLY A 344 17.72 -24.67 -7.54
N SER A 345 16.72 -25.56 -7.55
CA SER A 345 16.78 -26.86 -6.84
C SER A 345 17.64 -27.92 -7.53
N HIS A 346 18.15 -27.65 -8.74
CA HIS A 346 19.02 -28.57 -9.49
C HIS A 346 20.52 -28.25 -9.38
N GLN A 347 20.91 -27.31 -8.49
CA GLN A 347 22.30 -26.88 -8.31
C GLN A 347 22.84 -27.06 -6.87
N ASN A 348 22.13 -27.78 -5.99
CA ASN A 348 22.62 -28.15 -4.65
C ASN A 348 22.82 -29.65 -4.51
#